data_AF-A0A3E0DVB5-F1
#
_entry.id   AF-A0A3E0DVB5-F1
#
_cell.length_a   1.000
_cell.length_b   1.000
_cell.length_c   1.000
_cell.angle_alpha   90.00
_cell.angle_beta   90.00
_cell.angle_gamma   90.00
#
_symmetry.space_group_name_H-M   'P 1'
#
loop_
_entity.id
_entity.type
_entity.pdbx_description
1 polymer ?
#
loop_
_entity_poly.entity_id
_entity_poly.type
_entity_poly.pdbx_seq_one_letter_code
_entity_poly.pdbx_strand_id
1 'polypeptide(L)'
;MKELDLLKKDWKKNADSFIQVSENEIYKMIHKKSSSVVKWIFIVSIIELGLGLVLGLILSFTKYDEKNVELIKHLDVYEYYIIATAIFYAVVLYFIFKFYTMYRKISVDDNTKKLISTILKTRKVVKQYIAFNLSFFAFFFIVFGGYLFYEGYLEGASKNGVANPEMPLNIALISFIVLIFATAFFTFAFWLVYKLIYGILLKRLQNNYMELKKIDL
;
A
#
# COMPACT_ATOMS: atom_id res chain seq x y z
N MET A 1 -28.40 -7.31 56.16
CA MET A 1 -27.85 -8.67 55.96
C MET A 1 -28.18 -9.27 54.58
N LYS A 2 -29.41 -9.15 54.04
CA LYS A 2 -29.79 -9.75 52.74
C LYS A 2 -29.00 -9.23 51.51
N GLU A 3 -28.58 -7.97 51.51
CA GLU A 3 -27.83 -7.37 50.39
C GLU A 3 -26.40 -7.89 50.29
N LEU A 4 -25.77 -8.17 51.42
CA LEU A 4 -24.40 -8.71 51.47
C LEU A 4 -24.35 -10.14 50.91
N ASP A 5 -25.39 -10.94 51.17
CA ASP A 5 -25.51 -12.30 50.64
C ASP A 5 -25.78 -12.33 49.14
N LEU A 6 -26.52 -11.35 48.61
CA LEU A 6 -26.70 -11.16 47.16
C LEU A 6 -25.37 -10.82 46.47
N LEU A 7 -24.61 -9.87 47.02
CA LEU A 7 -23.28 -9.52 46.51
C LEU A 7 -22.31 -10.70 46.57
N LYS A 8 -22.34 -11.50 47.64
CA LYS A 8 -21.48 -12.70 47.79
C LYS A 8 -21.87 -13.80 46.79
N LYS A 9 -23.15 -13.92 46.48
CA LYS A 9 -23.70 -14.87 45.50
C LYS A 9 -23.33 -14.45 44.08
N ASP A 10 -23.45 -13.17 43.73
CA ASP A 10 -23.04 -12.63 42.44
C ASP A 10 -21.51 -12.64 42.26
N TRP A 11 -20.75 -12.38 43.33
CA TRP A 11 -19.30 -12.51 43.30
C TRP A 11 -18.86 -13.95 43.02
N LYS A 12 -19.47 -14.95 43.68
CA LYS A 12 -19.19 -16.37 43.39
C LYS A 12 -19.65 -16.78 41.99
N LYS A 13 -20.75 -16.23 41.49
CA LYS A 13 -21.29 -16.54 40.15
C LYS A 13 -20.40 -15.98 39.03
N ASN A 14 -19.69 -14.88 39.29
CA ASN A 14 -18.80 -14.23 38.33
C ASN A 14 -17.31 -14.56 38.56
N ALA A 15 -16.92 -15.15 39.71
CA ALA A 15 -15.55 -15.57 39.97
C ALA A 15 -15.05 -16.62 38.95
N ASP A 16 -15.94 -17.52 38.52
CA ASP A 16 -15.66 -18.53 37.50
C ASP A 16 -15.86 -18.03 36.05
N SER A 17 -16.32 -16.78 35.86
CA SER A 17 -16.51 -16.20 34.51
C SER A 17 -15.22 -15.69 33.87
N PHE A 18 -14.14 -15.62 34.63
CA PHE A 18 -12.81 -15.33 34.10
C PHE A 18 -12.17 -16.64 33.67
N ILE A 19 -12.15 -16.89 32.35
CA ILE A 19 -11.34 -17.97 31.79
C ILE A 19 -9.89 -17.66 32.17
N GLN A 20 -9.32 -18.44 33.09
CA GLN A 20 -7.89 -18.39 33.40
C GLN A 20 -7.14 -18.95 32.19
N VAL A 21 -6.82 -18.06 31.25
CA VAL A 21 -6.07 -18.42 30.05
C VAL A 21 -4.60 -18.62 30.44
N SER A 22 -4.06 -19.81 30.16
CA SER A 22 -2.64 -20.10 30.36
C SER A 22 -1.77 -19.29 29.40
N GLU A 23 -0.51 -19.00 29.76
CA GLU A 23 0.43 -18.29 28.89
C GLU A 23 0.59 -18.96 27.51
N ASN A 24 0.53 -20.29 27.46
CA ASN A 24 0.57 -21.08 26.23
C ASN A 24 -0.67 -20.83 25.34
N GLU A 25 -1.85 -20.66 25.92
CA GLU A 25 -3.06 -20.33 25.17
C GLU A 25 -3.03 -18.87 24.68
N ILE A 26 -2.53 -17.94 25.50
CA ILE A 26 -2.30 -16.55 25.10
C ILE A 26 -1.34 -16.50 23.90
N TYR A 27 -0.23 -17.24 23.97
CA TYR A 27 0.72 -17.36 22.86
C TYR A 27 0.05 -17.86 21.58
N LYS A 28 -0.69 -18.99 21.65
CA LYS A 28 -1.41 -19.56 20.49
C LYS A 28 -2.39 -18.56 19.87
N MET A 29 -3.10 -17.79 20.70
CA MET A 29 -4.00 -16.75 20.22
C MET A 29 -3.25 -15.62 19.50
N ILE A 30 -2.16 -15.10 20.07
CA ILE A 30 -1.39 -14.02 19.46
C ILE A 30 -0.71 -14.49 18.16
N HIS A 31 -0.21 -15.72 18.15
CA HIS A 31 0.35 -16.35 16.96
C HIS A 31 -0.67 -16.40 15.82
N LYS A 32 -1.89 -16.91 16.08
CA LYS A 32 -2.99 -16.96 15.11
C LYS A 32 -3.41 -15.57 14.63
N LYS A 33 -3.51 -14.59 15.54
CA LYS A 33 -3.82 -13.19 15.19
C LYS A 33 -2.73 -12.59 14.29
N SER A 34 -1.46 -12.79 14.61
CA SER A 34 -0.34 -12.27 13.83
C SER A 34 -0.28 -12.89 12.45
N SER A 35 -0.44 -14.22 12.35
CA SER A 35 -0.52 -14.94 11.07
C SER A 35 -1.65 -14.39 10.20
N SER A 36 -2.84 -14.17 10.78
CA SER A 36 -3.99 -13.60 10.07
C SER A 36 -3.70 -12.19 9.55
N VAL A 37 -3.04 -11.33 10.33
CA VAL A 37 -2.70 -9.98 9.86
C VAL A 37 -1.70 -10.02 8.70
N VAL A 38 -0.68 -10.89 8.75
CA VAL A 38 0.28 -11.04 7.65
C VAL A 38 -0.37 -11.67 6.42
N LYS A 39 -1.32 -12.60 6.60
CA LYS A 39 -2.16 -13.12 5.52
C LYS A 39 -2.96 -12.01 4.84
N TRP A 40 -3.56 -11.10 5.62
CA TRP A 40 -4.30 -9.96 5.07
C TRP A 40 -3.40 -8.99 4.31
N ILE A 41 -2.18 -8.72 4.79
CA ILE A 41 -1.19 -7.92 4.05
C ILE A 41 -0.90 -8.54 2.68
N PHE A 42 -0.68 -9.86 2.63
CA PHE A 42 -0.47 -10.60 1.39
C PHE A 42 -1.70 -10.51 0.45
N ILE A 43 -2.91 -10.75 0.97
CA ILE A 43 -4.14 -10.69 0.17
C ILE A 43 -4.35 -9.28 -0.41
N VAL A 44 -4.18 -8.23 0.41
CA VAL A 44 -4.30 -6.84 -0.05
C VAL A 44 -3.30 -6.55 -1.17
N SER A 45 -2.04 -7.01 -1.06
CA SER A 45 -1.05 -6.81 -2.13
C SER A 45 -1.41 -7.50 -3.44
N ILE A 46 -2.07 -8.66 -3.40
CA ILE A 46 -2.59 -9.34 -4.60
C ILE A 46 -3.77 -8.56 -5.19
N ILE A 47 -4.69 -8.10 -4.34
CA ILE A 47 -5.84 -7.30 -4.78
C ILE A 47 -5.35 -6.01 -5.44
N GLU A 48 -4.35 -5.35 -4.88
CA GLU A 48 -3.76 -4.12 -5.43
C GLU A 48 -3.17 -4.35 -6.83
N LEU A 49 -2.42 -5.43 -7.02
CA LEU A 49 -1.92 -5.84 -8.34
C LEU A 49 -3.08 -6.16 -9.31
N GLY A 50 -4.08 -6.91 -8.85
CA GLY A 50 -5.26 -7.28 -9.64
C GLY A 50 -6.06 -6.06 -10.08
N LEU A 51 -6.27 -5.09 -9.18
CA LEU A 51 -6.92 -3.81 -9.50
C LEU A 51 -6.12 -3.05 -10.56
N GLY A 52 -4.80 -2.99 -10.43
CA GLY A 52 -3.95 -2.34 -11.44
C GLY A 52 -4.08 -2.99 -12.83
N LEU A 53 -4.06 -4.32 -12.90
CA LEU A 53 -4.22 -5.05 -14.16
C LEU A 53 -5.62 -4.87 -14.76
N VAL A 54 -6.67 -4.96 -13.95
CA VAL A 54 -8.06 -4.77 -14.39
C VAL A 54 -8.27 -3.34 -14.89
N LEU A 55 -7.77 -2.33 -14.17
CA LEU A 55 -7.84 -0.94 -14.62
C LEU A 55 -7.08 -0.75 -15.94
N GLY A 56 -5.89 -1.34 -16.07
CA GLY A 56 -5.13 -1.31 -17.33
C GLY A 56 -5.92 -1.92 -18.50
N LEU A 57 -6.53 -3.08 -18.30
CA LEU A 57 -7.36 -3.74 -19.32
C LEU A 57 -8.61 -2.94 -19.68
N ILE A 58 -9.30 -2.38 -18.69
CA ILE A 58 -10.48 -1.55 -18.93
C ILE A 58 -10.09 -0.33 -19.77
N LEU A 59 -8.98 0.33 -19.40
CA LEU A 59 -8.47 1.49 -20.14
C LEU A 59 -8.08 1.11 -21.57
N SER A 60 -7.47 -0.06 -21.81
CA SER A 60 -7.07 -0.50 -23.15
C SER A 60 -8.24 -0.70 -24.12
N PHE A 61 -9.46 -0.89 -23.64
CA PHE A 61 -10.66 -0.97 -24.48
C PHE A 61 -11.31 0.39 -24.75
N THR A 62 -10.78 1.48 -24.21
CA THR A 62 -11.31 2.83 -24.43
C THR A 62 -10.55 3.55 -25.56
N LYS A 63 -11.25 4.40 -26.33
CA LYS A 63 -10.62 5.27 -27.35
C LYS A 63 -9.54 6.22 -26.80
N TYR A 64 -9.47 6.38 -25.48
CA TYR A 64 -8.39 7.12 -24.83
C TYR A 64 -7.05 6.38 -24.92
N ASP A 65 -7.04 5.05 -24.97
CA ASP A 65 -5.80 4.28 -25.07
C ASP A 65 -5.17 4.40 -26.47
N GLU A 66 -5.97 4.37 -27.55
CA GLU A 66 -5.45 4.56 -28.92
C GLU A 66 -4.71 5.90 -29.06
N LYS A 67 -5.30 7.00 -28.56
CA LYS A 67 -4.65 8.33 -28.59
C LYS A 67 -3.43 8.42 -27.67
N ASN A 68 -3.48 7.85 -26.47
CA ASN A 68 -2.35 7.89 -25.54
C ASN A 68 -1.19 7.01 -26.01
N VAL A 69 -1.48 5.84 -26.59
CA VAL A 69 -0.48 4.93 -27.16
C VAL A 69 0.15 5.51 -28.42
N GLU A 70 -0.63 6.16 -29.29
CA GLU A 70 -0.07 6.92 -30.43
C GLU A 70 0.82 8.07 -29.95
N LEU A 71 0.39 8.85 -28.95
CA LEU A 71 1.20 9.90 -28.32
C LEU A 71 2.52 9.34 -27.77
N ILE A 72 2.49 8.27 -26.98
CA ILE A 72 3.71 7.70 -26.39
C ILE A 72 4.63 7.09 -27.47
N LYS A 73 4.07 6.51 -28.54
CA LYS A 73 4.83 5.98 -29.68
C LYS A 73 5.49 7.07 -30.52
N HIS A 74 4.85 8.22 -30.70
CA HIS A 74 5.40 9.35 -31.46
C HIS A 74 6.64 9.98 -30.81
N LEU A 75 6.83 9.76 -29.52
CA LEU A 75 7.89 10.39 -28.73
C LEU A 75 9.16 9.59 -28.59
N ASP A 76 9.25 8.41 -29.19
CA ASP A 76 10.37 7.48 -29.02
C ASP A 76 10.60 7.05 -27.54
N VAL A 77 9.66 7.37 -26.62
CA VAL A 77 9.73 6.98 -25.20
C VAL A 77 8.89 5.75 -24.85
N TYR A 78 8.21 5.17 -25.84
CA TYR A 78 7.39 3.97 -25.66
C TYR A 78 8.18 2.78 -25.10
N GLU A 79 9.41 2.59 -25.58
CA GLU A 79 10.30 1.53 -25.07
C GLU A 79 10.62 1.75 -23.58
N TYR A 80 10.98 2.97 -23.19
CA TYR A 80 11.24 3.30 -21.77
C TYR A 80 10.01 3.12 -20.89
N TYR A 81 8.82 3.48 -21.39
CA TYR A 81 7.56 3.25 -20.68
C TYR A 81 7.29 1.76 -20.44
N ILE A 82 7.45 0.92 -21.48
CA ILE A 82 7.30 -0.53 -21.34
C ILE A 82 8.30 -1.09 -20.33
N ILE A 83 9.58 -0.70 -20.45
CA ILE A 83 10.64 -1.18 -19.55
C ILE A 83 10.33 -0.78 -18.10
N ALA A 84 9.97 0.49 -17.87
CA ALA A 84 9.68 0.99 -16.52
C ALA A 84 8.43 0.31 -15.93
N THR A 85 7.40 0.06 -16.74
CA THR A 85 6.20 -0.69 -16.34
C THR A 85 6.51 -2.15 -16.02
N ALA A 86 7.36 -2.81 -16.82
CA ALA A 86 7.83 -4.17 -16.56
C ALA A 86 8.63 -4.25 -15.25
N ILE A 87 9.53 -3.29 -15.00
CA ILE A 87 10.29 -3.17 -13.75
C ILE A 87 9.34 -2.99 -12.56
N PHE A 88 8.33 -2.13 -12.68
CA PHE A 88 7.33 -1.94 -11.63
C PHE A 88 6.64 -3.24 -11.25
N TYR A 89 6.11 -3.96 -12.23
CA TYR A 89 5.44 -5.23 -11.98
C TYR A 89 6.38 -6.28 -11.41
N ALA A 90 7.63 -6.35 -11.88
CA ALA A 90 8.64 -7.25 -11.31
C ALA A 90 8.92 -6.95 -9.83
N VAL A 91 9.04 -5.66 -9.46
CA VAL A 91 9.26 -5.26 -8.06
C VAL A 91 8.02 -5.54 -7.21
N VAL A 92 6.81 -5.27 -7.71
CA VAL A 92 5.55 -5.59 -7.00
C VAL A 92 5.44 -7.09 -6.76
N LEU A 93 5.71 -7.93 -7.78
CA LEU A 93 5.73 -9.39 -7.64
C LEU A 93 6.76 -9.86 -6.61
N TYR A 94 7.94 -9.26 -6.58
CA TYR A 94 8.94 -9.53 -5.54
C TYR A 94 8.41 -9.24 -4.12
N PHE A 95 7.70 -8.13 -3.92
CA PHE A 95 7.07 -7.82 -2.64
C PHE A 95 5.96 -8.80 -2.28
N ILE A 96 5.11 -9.20 -3.24
CA ILE A 96 4.08 -10.22 -3.02
C ILE A 96 4.71 -11.55 -2.59
N PHE A 97 5.80 -11.97 -3.24
CA PHE A 97 6.55 -13.17 -2.85
C PHE A 97 7.14 -13.05 -1.43
N LYS A 98 7.68 -11.88 -1.08
CA LYS A 98 8.12 -11.58 0.29
C LYS A 98 6.99 -11.70 1.31
N PHE A 99 5.81 -11.14 1.02
CA PHE A 99 4.66 -11.25 1.92
C PHE A 99 4.18 -12.70 2.07
N TYR A 100 4.16 -13.46 0.99
CA TYR A 100 3.85 -14.89 1.03
C TYR A 100 4.81 -15.67 1.91
N THR A 101 6.12 -15.49 1.72
CA THR A 101 7.14 -16.19 2.52
C THR A 101 7.08 -15.81 4.01
N MET A 102 6.79 -14.55 4.33
CA MET A 102 6.60 -14.12 5.72
C MET A 102 5.31 -14.70 6.35
N TYR A 103 4.22 -14.75 5.58
CA TYR A 103 2.99 -15.42 6.00
C TYR A 103 3.23 -16.91 6.30
N ARG A 104 3.88 -17.63 5.37
CA ARG A 104 4.20 -19.05 5.54
C ARG A 104 5.08 -19.31 6.75
N LYS A 105 6.11 -18.49 6.98
CA LYS A 105 6.98 -18.61 8.16
C LYS A 105 6.18 -18.46 9.45
N ILE A 106 5.36 -17.41 9.57
CA ILE A 106 4.51 -17.20 10.75
C ILE A 106 3.44 -18.30 10.89
N SER A 107 3.01 -18.96 9.81
CA SER A 107 2.02 -20.03 9.94
C SER A 107 2.58 -21.36 10.46
N VAL A 108 3.89 -21.57 10.36
CA VAL A 108 4.55 -22.88 10.64
C VAL A 108 5.52 -22.82 11.82
N ASP A 109 6.09 -21.65 12.15
CA ASP A 109 7.06 -21.52 13.26
C ASP A 109 6.37 -21.34 14.63
N ASP A 110 6.55 -22.30 15.54
CA ASP A 110 6.06 -22.22 16.94
C ASP A 110 7.02 -21.49 17.91
N ASN A 111 8.03 -20.78 17.40
CA ASN A 111 9.03 -20.12 18.25
C ASN A 111 8.74 -18.62 18.40
N THR A 112 8.56 -18.16 19.65
CA THR A 112 8.30 -16.75 20.02
C THR A 112 9.33 -15.76 19.46
N LYS A 113 10.63 -16.06 19.55
CA LYS A 113 11.69 -15.17 19.05
C LYS A 113 11.65 -15.05 17.53
N LYS A 114 11.37 -16.15 16.83
CA LYS A 114 11.18 -16.14 15.37
C LYS A 114 9.94 -15.35 14.97
N LEU A 115 8.83 -15.52 15.70
CA LEU A 115 7.59 -14.77 15.48
C LEU A 115 7.82 -13.27 15.61
N ILE A 116 8.45 -12.83 16.71
CA ILE A 116 8.81 -11.44 16.95
C ILE A 116 9.69 -10.88 15.82
N SER A 117 10.75 -11.60 15.44
CA SER A 117 11.63 -11.20 14.33
C SER A 117 10.87 -11.05 13.02
N THR A 118 9.95 -11.97 12.74
CA THR A 118 9.17 -11.96 11.50
C THR A 118 8.13 -10.85 11.49
N ILE A 119 7.50 -10.52 12.62
CA ILE A 119 6.60 -9.37 12.77
C ILE A 119 7.36 -8.07 12.47
N LEU A 120 8.54 -7.87 13.06
CA LEU A 120 9.35 -6.67 12.82
C LEU A 120 9.79 -6.54 11.35
N LYS A 121 10.24 -7.65 10.76
CA LYS A 121 10.59 -7.70 9.32
C LYS A 121 9.40 -7.39 8.44
N THR A 122 8.23 -7.98 8.72
CA THR A 122 6.98 -7.73 7.97
C THR A 122 6.64 -6.24 7.99
N ARG A 123 6.68 -5.60 9.17
CA ARG A 123 6.41 -4.15 9.28
C ARG A 123 7.37 -3.31 8.44
N LYS A 124 8.66 -3.66 8.43
CA LYS A 124 9.66 -2.95 7.62
C LYS A 124 9.39 -3.12 6.12
N VAL A 125 9.11 -4.35 5.68
CA VAL A 125 8.83 -4.64 4.26
C VAL A 125 7.54 -3.97 3.79
N VAL A 126 6.49 -3.96 4.60
CA VAL A 126 5.25 -3.21 4.28
C VAL A 126 5.54 -1.73 4.09
N LYS A 127 6.33 -1.10 4.97
CA LYS A 127 6.69 0.32 4.81
C LYS A 127 7.49 0.57 3.53
N GLN A 128 8.41 -0.34 3.18
CA GLN A 128 9.18 -0.26 1.94
C GLN A 128 8.29 -0.42 0.70
N TYR A 129 7.32 -1.34 0.75
CA TYR A 129 6.34 -1.54 -0.31
C TYR A 129 5.49 -0.28 -0.55
N ILE A 130 4.97 0.32 0.52
CA ILE A 130 4.17 1.55 0.44
C ILE A 130 5.02 2.69 -0.13
N ALA A 131 6.24 2.88 0.39
CA ALA A 131 7.15 3.91 -0.09
C ALA A 131 7.48 3.74 -1.57
N PHE A 132 7.77 2.51 -2.00
CA PHE A 132 8.01 2.19 -3.41
C PHE A 132 6.83 2.58 -4.30
N ASN A 133 5.61 2.16 -3.97
CA ASN A 133 4.42 2.47 -4.76
C ASN A 133 4.15 3.98 -4.83
N LEU A 134 4.26 4.69 -3.70
CA LEU A 134 4.05 6.15 -3.67
C LEU A 134 5.12 6.89 -4.47
N SER A 135 6.41 6.53 -4.32
CA SER A 135 7.49 7.16 -5.06
C SER A 135 7.40 6.88 -6.55
N PHE A 136 7.05 5.65 -6.93
CA PHE A 136 6.85 5.28 -8.33
C PHE A 136 5.68 6.05 -8.94
N PHE A 137 4.55 6.14 -8.23
CA PHE A 137 3.41 6.96 -8.63
C PHE A 137 3.81 8.42 -8.82
N ALA A 138 4.47 9.04 -7.85
CA ALA A 138 4.86 10.45 -7.92
C ALA A 138 5.82 10.71 -9.10
N PHE A 139 6.80 9.82 -9.30
CA PHE A 139 7.73 9.90 -10.43
C PHE A 139 6.98 9.82 -11.78
N PHE A 140 6.13 8.81 -11.96
CA PHE A 140 5.35 8.66 -13.19
C PHE A 140 4.40 9.84 -13.41
N PHE A 141 3.73 10.30 -12.36
CA PHE A 141 2.80 11.43 -12.46
C PHE A 141 3.51 12.71 -12.91
N ILE A 142 4.72 12.97 -12.43
CA ILE A 142 5.51 14.14 -12.87
C ILE A 142 5.97 13.96 -14.32
N VAL A 143 6.52 12.80 -14.68
CA VAL A 143 7.04 12.56 -16.04
C VAL A 143 5.91 12.62 -17.07
N PHE A 144 4.86 11.84 -16.88
CA PHE A 144 3.72 11.81 -17.81
C PHE A 144 2.89 13.08 -17.75
N GLY A 145 2.64 13.61 -16.56
CA GLY A 145 1.90 14.86 -16.39
C GLY A 145 2.61 16.04 -17.04
N GLY A 146 3.93 16.17 -16.85
CA GLY A 146 4.73 17.21 -17.48
C GLY A 146 4.69 17.14 -19.00
N TYR A 147 4.76 15.91 -19.54
CA TYR A 147 4.60 15.69 -20.97
C TYR A 147 3.20 16.06 -21.48
N LEU A 148 2.14 15.63 -20.81
CA LEU A 148 0.77 15.97 -21.19
C LEU A 148 0.50 17.48 -21.15
N PHE A 149 1.10 18.20 -20.19
CA PHE A 149 1.02 19.67 -20.15
C PHE A 149 1.72 20.32 -21.34
N TYR A 150 2.88 19.79 -21.76
CA TYR A 150 3.63 20.29 -22.92
C TYR A 150 2.84 20.09 -24.21
N GLU A 151 2.35 18.88 -24.48
CA GLU A 151 1.53 18.59 -25.67
C GLU A 151 0.22 19.38 -25.67
N GLY A 152 -0.47 19.44 -24.53
CA GLY A 152 -1.71 20.22 -24.41
C GLY A 152 -1.50 21.69 -24.74
N TYR A 153 -0.31 22.24 -24.43
CA TYR A 153 0.07 23.59 -24.84
C TYR A 153 0.29 23.69 -26.35
N LEU A 154 1.08 22.77 -26.95
CA LEU A 154 1.37 22.77 -28.39
C LEU A 154 0.10 22.63 -29.22
N GLU A 155 -0.78 21.70 -28.86
CA GLU A 155 -2.05 21.49 -29.55
C GLU A 155 -2.96 22.73 -29.45
N GLY A 156 -3.00 23.38 -28.28
CA GLY A 156 -3.74 24.62 -28.09
C GLY A 156 -3.19 25.79 -28.90
N ALA A 157 -1.87 25.95 -28.95
CA ALA A 157 -1.22 27.02 -29.71
C ALA A 157 -1.34 26.81 -31.22
N SER A 158 -1.24 25.56 -31.70
CA SER A 158 -1.45 25.19 -33.10
C SER A 158 -2.89 25.49 -33.55
N LYS A 159 -3.90 25.14 -32.72
CA LYS A 159 -5.31 25.48 -32.99
C LYS A 159 -5.57 26.99 -33.06
N ASN A 160 -4.78 27.79 -32.36
CA ASN A 160 -4.84 29.25 -32.40
C ASN A 160 -4.06 29.87 -33.58
N GLY A 161 -3.56 29.05 -34.51
CA GLY A 161 -2.90 29.50 -35.74
C GLY A 161 -1.41 29.82 -35.59
N VAL A 162 -0.77 29.45 -34.49
CA VAL A 162 0.68 29.65 -34.30
C VAL A 162 1.44 28.57 -35.07
N ALA A 163 2.24 28.97 -36.06
CA ALA A 163 3.17 28.08 -36.76
C ALA A 163 4.42 27.85 -35.90
N ASN A 164 4.82 26.58 -35.69
CA ASN A 164 5.87 26.17 -34.74
C ASN A 164 5.70 26.77 -33.33
N PRO A 165 4.66 26.35 -32.58
CA PRO A 165 4.51 26.80 -31.21
C PRO A 165 5.67 26.30 -30.36
N GLU A 166 6.39 27.22 -29.72
CA GLU A 166 7.38 26.91 -28.68
C GLU A 166 6.81 27.33 -27.33
N MET A 167 6.93 26.46 -26.32
CA MET A 167 6.42 26.75 -24.98
C MET A 167 7.31 27.80 -24.30
N PRO A 168 6.79 29.00 -23.97
CA PRO A 168 7.56 30.02 -23.31
C PRO A 168 7.96 29.58 -21.89
N LEU A 169 9.16 29.97 -21.46
CA LEU A 169 9.76 29.52 -20.19
C LEU A 169 8.91 29.87 -18.96
N ASN A 170 8.20 31.00 -18.97
CA ASN A 170 7.28 31.39 -17.89
C ASN A 170 6.07 30.43 -17.80
N ILE A 171 5.50 30.01 -18.92
CA ILE A 171 4.38 29.05 -18.95
C ILE A 171 4.87 27.68 -18.49
N ALA A 172 6.03 27.23 -18.98
CA ALA A 172 6.65 25.97 -18.55
C ALA A 172 6.90 25.95 -17.03
N LEU A 173 7.43 27.04 -16.45
CA LEU A 173 7.64 27.15 -15.00
C LEU A 173 6.32 27.10 -14.22
N ILE A 174 5.29 27.82 -14.67
CA ILE A 174 3.97 27.80 -14.00
C ILE A 174 3.37 26.39 -14.08
N SER A 175 3.38 25.75 -15.25
CA SER A 175 2.90 24.37 -15.42
C SER A 175 3.65 23.39 -14.53
N PHE A 176 4.98 23.54 -14.39
CA PHE A 176 5.78 22.70 -13.51
C PHE A 176 5.42 22.89 -12.03
N ILE A 177 5.20 24.13 -11.58
CA ILE A 177 4.75 24.41 -10.21
C ILE A 177 3.38 23.79 -9.95
N VAL A 178 2.42 23.97 -10.87
CA VAL A 178 1.08 23.38 -10.77
C VAL A 178 1.16 21.86 -10.72
N LEU A 179 2.02 21.25 -11.54
CA LEU A 179 2.26 19.81 -11.56
C LEU A 179 2.82 19.30 -10.23
N ILE A 180 3.77 20.01 -9.61
CA ILE A 180 4.29 19.64 -8.29
C ILE A 180 3.17 19.66 -7.24
N PHE A 181 2.35 20.71 -7.23
CA PHE A 181 1.23 20.81 -6.28
C PHE A 181 0.19 19.70 -6.52
N ALA A 182 -0.15 19.42 -7.77
CA ALA A 182 -1.04 18.32 -8.12
C ALA A 182 -0.46 16.96 -7.68
N THR A 183 0.82 16.72 -7.95
CA THR A 183 1.52 15.49 -7.54
C THR A 183 1.49 15.34 -6.02
N ALA A 184 1.79 16.41 -5.28
CA ALA A 184 1.77 16.40 -3.82
C ALA A 184 0.36 16.09 -3.28
N PHE A 185 -0.67 16.70 -3.87
CA PHE A 185 -2.06 16.47 -3.50
C PHE A 185 -2.49 15.02 -3.73
N PHE A 186 -2.25 14.47 -4.93
CA PHE A 186 -2.60 13.08 -5.24
C PHE A 186 -1.78 12.07 -4.44
N THR A 187 -0.48 12.31 -4.26
CA THR A 187 0.38 11.45 -3.45
C THR A 187 -0.07 11.45 -1.99
N PHE A 188 -0.48 12.60 -1.45
CA PHE A 188 -1.06 12.70 -0.11
C PHE A 188 -2.38 11.95 0.01
N ALA A 189 -3.26 12.05 -1.01
CA ALA A 189 -4.51 11.29 -1.05
C ALA A 189 -4.26 9.78 -1.05
N PHE A 190 -3.34 9.28 -1.89
CA PHE A 190 -2.95 7.86 -1.88
C PHE A 190 -2.33 7.47 -0.54
N TRP A 191 -1.46 8.31 0.03
CA TRP A 191 -0.88 8.05 1.34
C TRP A 191 -1.95 7.86 2.43
N LEU A 192 -3.04 8.64 2.41
CA LEU A 192 -4.15 8.45 3.35
C LEU A 192 -4.83 7.09 3.18
N VAL A 193 -5.05 6.64 1.95
CA VAL A 193 -5.60 5.31 1.66
C VAL A 193 -4.68 4.21 2.20
N TYR A 194 -3.38 4.28 1.89
CA TYR A 194 -2.38 3.33 2.39
C TYR A 194 -2.28 3.36 3.92
N LYS A 195 -2.34 4.55 4.53
CA LYS A 195 -2.36 4.71 6.00
C LYS A 195 -3.59 4.06 6.61
N LEU A 196 -4.75 4.11 5.96
CA LEU A 196 -5.96 3.47 6.46
C LEU A 196 -5.85 1.95 6.36
N ILE A 197 -5.54 1.43 5.17
CA ILE A 197 -5.49 -0.02 4.92
C ILE A 197 -4.35 -0.68 5.71
N TYR A 198 -3.11 -0.24 5.50
CA TYR A 198 -1.95 -0.85 6.12
C TYR A 198 -1.72 -0.36 7.54
N GLY A 199 -2.15 0.86 7.91
CA GLY A 199 -1.98 1.36 9.28
C GLY A 199 -2.78 0.54 10.30
N ILE A 200 -4.00 0.12 9.97
CA ILE A 200 -4.79 -0.78 10.83
C ILE A 200 -4.08 -2.11 11.01
N LEU A 201 -3.57 -2.70 9.93
CA LEU A 201 -2.83 -3.98 9.96
C LEU A 201 -1.52 -3.86 10.77
N LEU A 202 -0.75 -2.81 10.52
CA LEU A 202 0.51 -2.54 11.24
C LEU A 202 0.27 -2.25 12.73
N LYS A 203 -0.84 -1.58 13.08
CA LYS A 203 -1.23 -1.34 14.48
C LYS A 203 -1.58 -2.66 15.19
N ARG A 204 -2.32 -3.55 14.52
CA ARG A 204 -2.62 -4.89 15.05
C ARG A 204 -1.34 -5.72 15.26
N LEU A 205 -0.42 -5.71 14.29
CA LEU A 205 0.90 -6.36 14.43
C LEU A 205 1.71 -5.78 15.60
N GLN A 206 1.66 -4.45 15.82
CA GLN A 206 2.35 -3.80 16.92
C GLN A 206 1.78 -4.23 18.28
N ASN A 207 0.46 -4.30 18.41
CA ASN A 207 -0.17 -4.74 19.65
C ASN A 207 0.22 -6.20 19.98
N ASN A 208 0.14 -7.08 18.99
CA ASN A 208 0.57 -8.48 19.13
C ASN A 208 2.05 -8.59 19.54
N TYR A 209 2.93 -7.77 18.97
CA TYR A 209 4.34 -7.71 19.38
C TYR A 209 4.51 -7.28 20.84
N MET A 210 3.78 -6.24 21.27
CA MET A 210 3.85 -5.76 22.66
C MET A 210 3.32 -6.80 23.66
N GLU A 211 2.29 -7.56 23.29
CA GLU A 211 1.77 -8.66 24.11
C GLU A 211 2.77 -9.82 24.20
N LEU A 212 3.35 -10.26 23.08
CA LEU A 212 4.38 -11.32 23.07
C LEU A 212 5.60 -10.94 23.90
N LYS A 213 6.03 -9.68 23.83
CA LYS A 213 7.17 -9.19 24.60
C LYS A 213 6.94 -9.25 26.12
N LYS A 214 5.68 -9.21 26.58
CA LYS A 214 5.34 -9.35 28.01
C LYS A 214 5.36 -10.79 28.50
N ILE A 215 5.25 -11.77 27.60
CA ILE A 215 5.21 -13.20 27.92
C ILE A 215 6.63 -13.80 27.86
N ASP A 216 7.51 -13.25 27.02
CA ASP A 216 8.92 -13.66 26.90
C ASP A 216 9.83 -13.06 28.00
N LEU A 217 9.27 -12.23 28.90
CA LEU A 217 9.96 -11.47 29.96
C LEU A 217 9.51 -11.98 31.33
#